data_AF-A0A7M2C8W4-F1
#
_entry.id   AF-A0A7M2C8W4-F1
#
_cell.length_a   1.000
_cell.length_b   1.000
_cell.length_c   1.000
_cell.angle_alpha   90.00
_cell.angle_beta   90.00
_cell.angle_gamma   90.00
#
_symmetry.space_group_name_H-M   'P 1'
#
loop_
_entity.id
_entity.type
_entity.pdbx_description
1 polymer ?
#
loop_
_entity_poly.entity_id
_entity_poly.type
_entity_poly.pdbx_seq_one_letter_code
_entity_poly.pdbx_strand_id
1 'polypeptide(L)'
;MASITLEGALPETLPVREDGTPFPFVLAWEDKAVLAETRTELTAELIEGYADLPETEEGDTEALYARYRTSVQIANALQQVLAAHAAEQGTFDPSTQSEDVLTAIFTDRSEKIDEIAEWTNKDVPLVLVATEYAPYATATKPSGNVLWVDPFTETTFLQTLSDIGIVELFVNES
;
A
#
# COMPACT_ATOMS: atom_id res chain seq x y z
N MET A 1 -10.77 -5.21 -18.60
CA MET A 1 -9.85 -6.01 -17.77
C MET A 1 -9.64 -7.45 -18.29
N ALA A 2 -8.47 -8.04 -18.04
CA ALA A 2 -8.19 -9.48 -18.14
C ALA A 2 -7.43 -9.97 -16.89
N SER A 3 -7.51 -11.26 -16.57
CA SER A 3 -6.75 -11.84 -15.45
C SER A 3 -6.18 -13.21 -15.79
N ILE A 4 -5.01 -13.51 -15.23
CA ILE A 4 -4.32 -14.79 -15.35
C ILE A 4 -3.82 -15.24 -13.96
N THR A 5 -3.78 -16.56 -13.76
CA THR A 5 -3.11 -17.18 -12.61
C THR A 5 -1.61 -17.32 -12.91
N LEU A 6 -0.78 -17.03 -11.91
CA LEU A 6 0.67 -17.09 -11.98
C LEU A 6 1.19 -18.37 -11.30
N GLU A 7 2.10 -19.06 -11.97
CA GLU A 7 2.89 -20.16 -11.40
C GLU A 7 4.33 -19.70 -11.09
N GLY A 8 4.51 -18.41 -10.78
CA GLY A 8 5.81 -17.77 -10.58
C GLY A 8 5.83 -16.34 -11.13
N ALA A 9 6.89 -16.00 -11.86
CA ALA A 9 7.01 -14.69 -12.51
C ALA A 9 5.93 -14.48 -13.59
N LEU A 10 5.71 -13.22 -13.96
CA LEU A 10 4.86 -12.87 -15.10
C LEU A 10 5.32 -13.62 -16.37
N PRO A 11 4.38 -14.18 -17.16
CA PRO A 11 4.74 -14.86 -18.39
C PRO A 11 5.31 -13.87 -19.42
N GLU A 12 6.19 -14.36 -20.29
CA GLU A 12 6.80 -13.54 -21.36
C GLU A 12 5.77 -12.95 -22.34
N THR A 13 4.62 -13.61 -22.46
CA THR A 13 3.50 -13.18 -23.30
C THR A 13 2.27 -12.93 -22.44
N LEU A 14 1.84 -11.68 -22.42
CA LEU A 14 0.66 -11.24 -21.69
C LEU A 14 -0.56 -11.15 -22.62
N PRO A 15 -1.79 -11.33 -22.10
CA PRO A 15 -3.00 -11.02 -22.84
C PRO A 15 -2.99 -9.58 -23.37
N VAL A 16 -3.51 -9.40 -24.58
CA VAL A 16 -3.69 -8.09 -25.22
C VAL A 16 -5.18 -7.75 -25.26
N ARG A 17 -5.49 -6.48 -25.52
CA ARG A 17 -6.86 -6.01 -25.75
C ARG A 17 -7.42 -6.60 -27.04
N GLU A 18 -8.72 -6.46 -27.24
CA GLU A 18 -9.41 -6.94 -28.47
C GLU A 18 -8.83 -6.35 -29.76
N ASP A 19 -8.30 -5.13 -29.69
CA ASP A 19 -7.65 -4.44 -30.81
C ASP A 19 -6.17 -4.86 -31.03
N GLY A 20 -5.67 -5.80 -30.22
CA GLY A 20 -4.30 -6.31 -30.27
C GLY A 20 -3.28 -5.43 -29.55
N THR A 21 -3.68 -4.31 -28.95
CA THR A 21 -2.77 -3.44 -28.18
C THR A 21 -2.54 -3.99 -26.76
N PRO A 22 -1.36 -3.75 -26.16
CA PRO A 22 -1.10 -4.14 -24.77
C PRO A 22 -1.99 -3.33 -23.80
N PHE A 23 -2.34 -3.94 -22.67
CA PHE A 23 -2.95 -3.19 -21.57
C PHE A 23 -1.95 -2.14 -21.01
N PRO A 24 -2.42 -0.94 -20.63
CA PRO A 24 -1.55 0.11 -20.09
C PRO A 24 -1.08 -0.19 -18.67
N PHE A 25 -1.84 -0.98 -17.91
CA PHE A 25 -1.53 -1.31 -16.52
C PHE A 25 -1.59 -2.83 -16.28
N VAL A 26 -0.62 -3.34 -15.54
CA VAL A 26 -0.61 -4.70 -15.02
C VAL A 26 -0.29 -4.68 -13.54
N LEU A 27 -1.06 -5.40 -12.74
CA LEU A 27 -0.83 -5.61 -11.32
C LEU A 27 -0.62 -7.11 -11.09
N ALA A 28 0.53 -7.49 -10.52
CA ALA A 28 0.75 -8.83 -10.01
C ALA A 28 0.73 -8.82 -8.48
N TRP A 29 -0.03 -9.73 -7.89
CA TRP A 29 -0.12 -9.90 -6.44
C TRP A 29 -0.57 -11.33 -6.14
N GLU A 30 0.01 -11.91 -5.09
CA GLU A 30 -0.15 -13.32 -4.75
C GLU A 30 0.14 -14.25 -5.96
N ASP A 31 -0.83 -15.03 -6.40
CA ASP A 31 -0.77 -15.94 -7.55
C ASP A 31 -1.58 -15.41 -8.75
N LYS A 32 -1.84 -14.10 -8.83
CA LYS A 32 -2.69 -13.49 -9.85
C LYS A 32 -1.98 -12.31 -10.51
N ALA A 33 -2.16 -12.19 -11.82
CA ALA A 33 -1.95 -10.95 -12.55
C ALA A 33 -3.26 -10.42 -13.14
N VAL A 34 -3.45 -9.11 -13.01
CA VAL A 34 -4.60 -8.36 -13.52
C VAL A 34 -4.08 -7.35 -14.54
N LEU A 35 -4.67 -7.36 -15.73
CA LEU A 35 -4.39 -6.42 -16.80
C LEU A 35 -5.59 -5.50 -16.99
N ALA A 36 -5.35 -4.19 -16.95
CA ALA A 36 -6.42 -3.20 -16.88
C ALA A 36 -6.12 -1.98 -17.74
N GLU A 37 -7.19 -1.35 -18.23
CA GLU A 37 -7.17 -0.09 -18.98
C GLU A 37 -7.05 1.12 -18.05
N THR A 38 -7.53 1.00 -16.81
CA THR A 38 -7.49 2.07 -15.82
C THR A 38 -6.88 1.60 -14.50
N ARG A 39 -6.38 2.55 -13.71
CA ARG A 39 -5.97 2.28 -12.32
C ARG A 39 -7.16 2.01 -11.41
N THR A 40 -8.34 2.50 -11.77
CA THR A 40 -9.61 2.21 -11.09
C THR A 40 -9.91 0.73 -11.14
N GLU A 41 -9.79 0.09 -12.31
CA GLU A 41 -9.94 -1.35 -12.48
C GLU A 41 -8.95 -2.13 -11.59
N LEU A 42 -7.67 -1.73 -11.53
CA LEU A 42 -6.70 -2.38 -10.64
C LEU A 42 -7.01 -2.17 -9.16
N THR A 43 -7.45 -0.98 -8.78
CA THR A 43 -7.82 -0.65 -7.40
C THR A 43 -9.04 -1.46 -6.96
N ALA A 44 -10.00 -1.67 -7.87
CA ALA A 44 -11.18 -2.48 -7.62
C ALA A 44 -10.90 -3.96 -7.35
N GLU A 45 -9.79 -4.49 -7.89
CA GLU A 45 -9.36 -5.86 -7.58
C GLU A 45 -8.77 -6.00 -6.18
N LEU A 46 -8.20 -4.92 -5.64
CA LEU A 46 -7.63 -4.91 -4.29
C LEU A 46 -8.65 -4.53 -3.21
N ILE A 47 -9.73 -3.84 -3.57
CA ILE A 47 -10.70 -3.29 -2.63
C ILE A 47 -12.10 -3.77 -2.99
N GLU A 48 -12.64 -4.65 -2.16
CA GLU A 48 -14.01 -5.18 -2.32
C GLU A 48 -15.05 -4.04 -2.38
N GLY A 49 -15.94 -4.11 -3.36
CA GLY A 49 -17.03 -3.15 -3.56
C GLY A 49 -16.62 -1.82 -4.21
N TYR A 50 -15.34 -1.62 -4.52
CA TYR A 50 -14.85 -0.37 -5.08
C TYR A 50 -15.34 -0.10 -6.52
N ALA A 51 -15.53 -1.16 -7.33
CA ALA A 51 -16.10 -1.02 -8.67
C ALA A 51 -17.58 -0.59 -8.69
N ASP A 52 -18.29 -0.78 -7.58
CA ASP A 52 -19.73 -0.47 -7.47
C ASP A 52 -19.97 0.97 -7.01
N LEU A 53 -18.90 1.73 -6.73
CA LEU A 53 -19.01 3.11 -6.29
C LEU A 53 -19.54 4.02 -7.42
N PRO A 54 -20.46 4.95 -7.13
CA PRO A 54 -21.03 5.82 -8.14
C PRO A 54 -20.00 6.85 -8.65
N GLU A 55 -20.06 7.21 -9.94
CA GLU A 55 -19.26 8.31 -10.51
C GLU A 55 -19.87 9.68 -10.13
N THR A 56 -19.88 9.99 -8.83
CA THR A 56 -20.38 11.24 -8.26
C THR A 56 -19.38 11.77 -7.22
N GLU A 57 -19.56 13.02 -6.79
CA GLU A 57 -18.74 13.61 -5.71
C GLU A 57 -18.82 12.79 -4.40
N GLU A 58 -19.99 12.20 -4.12
CA GLU A 58 -20.19 11.28 -3.00
C GLU A 58 -19.38 9.99 -3.19
N GLY A 59 -19.44 9.39 -4.38
CA GLY A 59 -18.65 8.19 -4.68
C GLY A 59 -17.14 8.43 -4.71
N ASP A 60 -16.67 9.60 -5.13
CA ASP A 60 -15.26 9.99 -5.03
C ASP A 60 -14.79 10.04 -3.56
N THR A 61 -15.66 10.54 -2.68
CA THR A 61 -15.39 10.59 -1.23
C THR A 61 -15.36 9.17 -0.65
N GLU A 62 -16.31 8.32 -1.02
CA GLU A 62 -16.34 6.91 -0.62
C GLU A 62 -15.11 6.14 -1.14
N ALA A 63 -14.67 6.42 -2.36
CA ALA A 63 -13.49 5.81 -2.97
C ALA A 63 -12.21 6.17 -2.19
N LEU A 64 -12.05 7.44 -1.80
CA LEU A 64 -10.94 7.86 -0.93
C LEU A 64 -11.00 7.15 0.41
N TYR A 65 -12.18 7.05 1.02
CA TYR A 65 -12.34 6.38 2.31
C TYR A 65 -12.07 4.87 2.22
N ALA A 66 -12.46 4.22 1.13
CA ALA A 66 -12.18 2.81 0.86
C ALA A 66 -10.68 2.54 0.71
N ARG A 67 -9.97 3.37 -0.05
CA ARG A 67 -8.50 3.32 -0.13
C ARG A 67 -7.85 3.57 1.23
N TYR A 68 -8.32 4.56 1.98
CA TYR A 68 -7.80 4.86 3.32
C TYR A 68 -7.92 3.67 4.28
N ARG A 69 -9.11 3.08 4.39
CA ARG A 69 -9.34 1.92 5.26
C ARG A 69 -8.46 0.74 4.89
N THR A 70 -8.31 0.49 3.58
CA THR A 70 -7.43 -0.57 3.07
C THR A 70 -5.97 -0.26 3.42
N SER A 71 -5.52 0.99 3.26
CA SER A 71 -4.16 1.41 3.64
C SER A 71 -3.87 1.22 5.13
N VAL A 72 -4.83 1.51 6.01
CA VAL A 72 -4.70 1.26 7.46
C VAL A 72 -4.53 -0.24 7.73
N GLN A 73 -5.35 -1.09 7.11
CA GLN A 73 -5.25 -2.54 7.26
C GLN A 73 -3.89 -3.09 6.79
N ILE A 74 -3.44 -2.65 5.62
CA ILE A 74 -2.14 -3.02 5.07
C ILE A 74 -1.01 -2.54 5.98
N ALA A 75 -1.05 -1.29 6.43
CA ALA A 75 -0.01 -0.72 7.29
C ALA A 75 0.06 -1.46 8.64
N ASN A 76 -1.08 -1.77 9.26
CA ASN A 76 -1.15 -2.59 10.46
C ASN A 76 -0.53 -3.97 10.24
N ALA A 77 -0.95 -4.69 9.20
CA ALA A 77 -0.46 -6.04 8.92
C ALA A 77 1.05 -6.05 8.63
N LEU A 78 1.51 -5.15 7.75
CA LEU A 78 2.91 -5.06 7.36
C LEU A 78 3.81 -4.69 8.54
N GLN A 79 3.39 -3.75 9.39
CA GLN A 79 4.14 -3.37 10.59
C GLN A 79 4.41 -4.57 11.51
N GLN A 80 3.39 -5.41 11.73
CA GLN A 80 3.53 -6.60 12.57
C GLN A 80 4.47 -7.63 11.94
N VAL A 81 4.36 -7.84 10.62
CA VAL A 81 5.27 -8.75 9.88
C VAL A 81 6.72 -8.28 9.98
N LEU A 82 6.97 -6.99 9.79
CA LEU A 82 8.31 -6.42 9.85
C LEU A 82 8.92 -6.53 11.25
N ALA A 83 8.15 -6.24 12.30
CA ALA A 83 8.60 -6.36 13.68
C ALA A 83 8.90 -7.81 14.07
N ALA A 84 8.01 -8.74 13.68
CA ALA A 84 8.20 -10.17 13.91
C ALA A 84 9.44 -10.70 13.17
N HIS A 85 9.60 -10.33 11.89
CA HIS A 85 10.75 -10.73 11.10
C HIS A 85 12.08 -10.23 11.71
N ALA A 86 12.15 -8.96 12.12
CA ALA A 86 13.34 -8.42 12.76
C ALA A 86 13.65 -9.13 14.11
N ALA A 87 12.61 -9.52 14.86
CA ALA A 87 12.78 -10.30 16.08
C ALA A 87 13.29 -11.72 15.81
N GLU A 88 12.78 -12.39 14.78
CA GLU A 88 13.25 -13.71 14.35
C GLU A 88 14.71 -13.68 13.88
N GLN A 89 15.14 -12.59 13.22
CA GLN A 89 16.53 -12.36 12.84
C GLN A 89 17.43 -11.95 14.02
N GLY A 90 16.85 -11.68 15.20
CA GLY A 90 17.57 -11.23 16.38
C GLY A 90 18.11 -9.80 16.28
N THR A 91 17.63 -8.99 15.33
CA THR A 91 18.00 -7.57 15.19
C THR A 91 17.09 -6.66 16.01
N PHE A 92 15.92 -7.15 16.43
CA PHE A 92 14.97 -6.41 17.26
C PHE A 92 14.53 -7.23 18.47
N ASP A 93 14.78 -6.73 19.69
CA ASP A 93 14.26 -7.34 20.92
C ASP A 93 13.30 -6.36 21.62
N PRO A 94 11.98 -6.61 21.58
CA PRO A 94 10.98 -5.75 22.21
C PRO A 94 11.23 -5.47 23.70
N SER A 95 11.85 -6.40 24.43
CA SER A 95 12.09 -6.26 25.87
C SER A 95 13.16 -5.22 26.22
N THR A 96 13.92 -4.79 25.22
CA THR A 96 15.03 -3.83 25.36
C THR A 96 14.71 -2.44 24.80
N GLN A 97 13.55 -2.27 24.16
CA GLN A 97 13.14 -1.03 23.53
C GLN A 97 12.48 -0.07 24.53
N SER A 98 12.48 1.22 24.21
CA SER A 98 11.71 2.21 24.95
C SER A 98 10.20 2.03 24.72
N GLU A 99 9.39 2.53 25.65
CA GLU A 99 7.94 2.55 25.52
C GLU A 99 7.49 3.32 24.27
N ASP A 100 8.16 4.42 23.93
CA ASP A 100 7.85 5.21 22.73
C ASP A 100 8.03 4.39 21.44
N VAL A 101 9.11 3.61 21.34
CA VAL A 101 9.37 2.75 20.17
C VAL A 101 8.33 1.64 20.07
N LEU A 102 8.02 0.99 21.20
CA LEU A 102 7.01 -0.05 21.24
C LEU A 102 5.63 0.50 20.87
N THR A 103 5.27 1.66 21.42
CA THR A 103 4.01 2.35 21.09
C THR A 103 3.94 2.65 19.60
N ALA A 104 4.97 3.26 19.02
CA ALA A 104 5.00 3.55 17.58
C ALA A 104 4.83 2.28 16.70
N ILE A 105 5.45 1.17 17.09
CA ILE A 105 5.37 -0.10 16.35
C ILE A 105 4.00 -0.77 16.52
N PHE A 106 3.42 -0.75 17.73
CA PHE A 106 2.26 -1.58 18.06
C PHE A 106 0.91 -0.84 18.13
N THR A 107 0.89 0.49 18.06
CA THR A 107 -0.35 1.28 17.97
C THR A 107 -1.08 1.01 16.65
N ASP A 108 -2.41 0.96 16.69
CA ASP A 108 -3.21 0.79 15.48
C ASP A 108 -3.06 1.98 14.52
N ARG A 109 -2.95 1.74 13.21
CA ARG A 109 -2.71 2.77 12.20
C ARG A 109 -3.91 3.67 11.90
N SER A 110 -5.09 3.37 12.43
CA SER A 110 -6.22 4.31 12.48
C SER A 110 -6.08 5.33 13.61
N GLU A 111 -5.20 5.07 14.58
CA GLU A 111 -4.85 6.02 15.62
C GLU A 111 -3.65 6.87 15.19
N LYS A 112 -3.68 8.13 15.62
CA LYS A 112 -2.65 9.08 15.25
C LYS A 112 -1.37 8.82 16.03
N ILE A 113 -0.30 8.47 15.31
CA ILE A 113 1.06 8.40 15.86
C ILE A 113 1.66 9.81 15.78
N ASP A 114 1.38 10.60 16.82
CA ASP A 114 1.90 11.95 16.98
C ASP A 114 3.30 11.97 17.61
N GLU A 115 3.95 13.13 17.50
CA GLU A 115 5.19 13.47 18.22
C GLU A 115 6.49 12.78 17.76
N ILE A 116 6.46 11.96 16.71
CA ILE A 116 7.66 11.39 16.10
C ILE A 116 8.13 12.30 14.95
N ALA A 117 9.15 13.12 15.18
CA ALA A 117 9.76 13.95 14.13
C ALA A 117 10.76 13.14 13.25
N GLU A 118 11.44 12.19 13.85
CA GLU A 118 12.41 11.30 13.19
C GLU A 118 12.30 9.90 13.76
N TRP A 119 12.10 8.91 12.88
CA TRP A 119 12.11 7.51 13.25
C TRP A 119 13.54 6.95 13.16
N THR A 120 14.14 6.70 14.33
CA THR A 120 15.55 6.33 14.46
C THR A 120 15.80 4.82 14.56
N ASN A 121 14.75 4.02 14.73
CA ASN A 121 14.88 2.56 14.74
C ASN A 121 15.23 2.07 13.32
N LYS A 122 16.41 1.45 13.20
CA LYS A 122 16.96 1.00 11.91
C LYS A 122 16.53 -0.41 11.55
N ASP A 123 16.09 -1.19 12.54
CA ASP A 123 15.81 -2.62 12.39
C ASP A 123 14.36 -2.85 11.97
N VAL A 124 13.43 -2.00 12.44
CA VAL A 124 12.01 -2.06 12.11
C VAL A 124 11.59 -0.72 11.50
N PRO A 125 11.27 -0.66 10.20
CA PRO A 125 10.70 0.56 9.63
C PRO A 125 9.31 0.84 10.19
N LEU A 126 8.94 2.11 10.25
CA LEU A 126 7.60 2.54 10.61
C LEU A 126 6.74 2.62 9.35
N VAL A 127 5.65 1.85 9.29
CA VAL A 127 4.71 1.88 8.16
C VAL A 127 3.59 2.86 8.48
N LEU A 128 3.40 3.91 7.68
CA LEU A 128 2.44 4.99 7.96
C LEU A 128 1.52 5.28 6.78
N VAL A 129 0.32 5.77 7.08
CA VAL A 129 -0.64 6.22 6.07
C VAL A 129 -0.41 7.70 5.76
N ALA A 130 -0.09 8.03 4.52
CA ALA A 130 0.40 9.35 4.14
C ALA A 130 -0.63 10.47 4.35
N THR A 131 -1.92 10.17 4.22
CA THR A 131 -3.01 11.15 4.36
C THR A 131 -3.23 11.65 5.79
N GLU A 132 -2.62 10.99 6.79
CA GLU A 132 -2.60 11.46 8.19
C GLU A 132 -1.57 12.58 8.43
N TYR A 133 -0.78 12.93 7.40
CA TYR A 133 0.31 13.90 7.48
C TYR A 133 0.24 14.95 6.35
N ALA A 134 1.03 16.01 6.50
CA ALA A 134 1.16 17.07 5.51
C ALA A 134 1.64 16.52 4.15
N PRO A 135 1.12 17.03 3.02
CA PRO A 135 0.25 18.21 2.91
C PRO A 135 -1.25 17.95 3.12
N TYR A 136 -1.67 16.72 3.40
CA TYR A 136 -3.08 16.33 3.50
C TYR A 136 -3.70 16.67 4.86
N ALA A 137 -2.89 16.58 5.93
CA ALA A 137 -3.27 16.90 7.30
C ALA A 137 -2.27 17.88 7.95
N THR A 138 -2.48 18.18 9.23
CA THR A 138 -1.67 19.13 9.99
C THR A 138 -0.39 18.53 10.56
N ALA A 139 -0.31 17.21 10.72
CA ALA A 139 0.86 16.55 11.28
C ALA A 139 2.04 16.55 10.29
N THR A 140 3.25 16.82 10.78
CA THR A 140 4.45 16.75 9.94
C THR A 140 4.88 15.31 9.71
N LYS A 141 5.22 14.95 8.47
CA LYS A 141 5.75 13.61 8.15
C LYS A 141 7.05 13.35 8.94
N PRO A 142 7.16 12.25 9.71
CA PRO A 142 8.44 11.81 10.25
C PRO A 142 9.47 11.57 9.15
N SER A 143 10.72 11.88 9.45
CA SER A 143 11.87 11.48 8.66
C SER A 143 12.44 10.13 9.14
N GLY A 144 13.42 9.57 8.42
CA GLY A 144 14.10 8.34 8.82
C GLY A 144 13.57 7.09 8.14
N ASN A 145 13.58 5.96 8.84
CA ASN A 145 13.25 4.65 8.28
C ASN A 145 11.73 4.41 8.23
N VAL A 146 11.05 5.10 7.31
CA VAL A 146 9.58 5.12 7.21
C VAL A 146 9.14 4.58 5.85
N LEU A 147 8.18 3.65 5.86
CA LEU A 147 7.48 3.17 4.68
C LEU A 147 6.09 3.83 4.63
N TRP A 148 5.66 4.24 3.45
CA TRP A 148 4.42 5.00 3.27
C TRP A 148 3.40 4.21 2.47
N VAL A 149 2.14 4.28 2.88
CA VAL A 149 0.98 3.88 2.07
C VAL A 149 0.15 5.14 1.80
N ASP A 150 0.00 5.52 0.53
CA ASP A 150 -0.62 6.80 0.16
C ASP A 150 -1.96 6.60 -0.58
N PRO A 151 -3.10 6.62 0.15
CA PRO A 151 -4.42 6.41 -0.45
C PRO A 151 -4.98 7.63 -1.20
N PHE A 152 -4.26 8.74 -1.30
CA PHE A 152 -4.83 10.01 -1.80
C PHE A 152 -5.44 9.86 -3.20
N THR A 153 -4.73 9.22 -4.12
CA THR A 153 -5.21 8.84 -5.45
C THR A 153 -4.96 7.36 -5.71
N GLU A 154 -5.65 6.78 -6.69
CA GLU A 154 -5.37 5.41 -7.14
C GLU A 154 -3.93 5.25 -7.63
N THR A 155 -3.37 6.29 -8.26
CA THR A 155 -1.98 6.32 -8.70
C THR A 155 -1.00 6.22 -7.53
N THR A 156 -1.14 7.09 -6.52
CA THR A 156 -0.26 7.07 -5.34
C THR A 156 -0.46 5.80 -4.52
N PHE A 157 -1.69 5.29 -4.45
CA PHE A 157 -2.02 4.08 -3.72
C PHE A 157 -1.31 2.87 -4.32
N LEU A 158 -1.54 2.58 -5.61
CA LEU A 158 -0.92 1.45 -6.30
C LEU A 158 0.61 1.57 -6.33
N GLN A 159 1.13 2.79 -6.56
CA GLN A 159 2.58 3.01 -6.58
C GLN A 159 3.22 2.72 -5.22
N THR A 160 2.65 3.25 -4.14
CA THR A 160 3.22 3.04 -2.80
C THR A 160 3.11 1.59 -2.34
N LEU A 161 2.05 0.87 -2.70
CA LEU A 161 1.98 -0.58 -2.47
C LEU A 161 3.08 -1.33 -3.24
N SER A 162 3.42 -0.89 -4.45
CA SER A 162 4.51 -1.49 -5.20
C SER A 162 5.88 -1.17 -4.60
N ASP A 163 6.10 0.08 -4.18
CA ASP A 163 7.37 0.53 -3.59
C ASP A 163 7.71 -0.21 -2.29
N ILE A 164 6.69 -0.57 -1.50
CA ILE A 164 6.85 -1.34 -0.25
C ILE A 164 6.78 -2.86 -0.47
N GLY A 165 6.65 -3.32 -1.72
CA GLY A 165 6.71 -4.74 -2.09
C GLY A 165 5.45 -5.56 -1.81
N ILE A 166 4.29 -4.92 -1.65
CA ILE A 166 3.00 -5.63 -1.46
C ILE A 166 2.45 -6.14 -2.80
N VAL A 167 2.69 -5.39 -3.88
CA VAL A 167 2.30 -5.73 -5.25
C VAL A 167 3.44 -5.45 -6.22
N GLU A 168 3.36 -5.96 -7.44
CA GLU A 168 4.19 -5.51 -8.54
C GLU A 168 3.31 -4.76 -9.56
N LEU A 169 3.61 -3.47 -9.78
CA LEU A 169 2.91 -2.63 -10.73
C LEU A 169 3.75 -2.39 -11.98
N PHE A 170 3.21 -2.72 -13.15
CA PHE A 170 3.82 -2.45 -14.44
C PHE A 170 2.96 -1.44 -15.20
N VAL A 171 3.61 -0.37 -15.68
CA VAL A 171 2.97 0.67 -16.48
C VAL A 171 3.61 0.66 -17.86
N ASN A 172 2.79 0.47 -18.88
CA ASN A 172 3.24 0.59 -20.26
C ASN A 172 3.09 2.06 -20.69
N GLU A 173 4.18 2.82 -20.59
CA GLU A 173 4.23 4.17 -21.14
C GLU A 173 4.28 4.09 -22.67
N SER A 174 3.18 4.45 -23.31
CA SER A 174 3.08 4.61 -24.77
C SER A 174 3.85 5.83 -25.28
#